data_AF-A0A2H6AKV3-F1
#
_entry.id   AF-A0A2H6AKV3-F1
#
_cell.length_a   1.000
_cell.length_b   1.000
_cell.length_c   1.000
_cell.angle_alpha   90.00
_cell.angle_beta   90.00
_cell.angle_gamma   90.00
#
_symmetry.space_group_name_H-M   'P 1'
#
loop_
_entity.id
_entity.type
_entity.pdbx_description
1 polymer ?
#
loop_
_entity_poly.entity_id
_entity_poly.type
_entity_poly.pdbx_seq_one_letter_code
_entity_poly.pdbx_strand_id
1 'polypeptide(L)'
;MKKRITSLVVIFISIIAIIGCETKKEQEKKTSMERHTTSTEETSGMKVVARVNGKPIYEEELHGRPLEEVIDEEILYQEGLRRGLDKQFEKRIENFKRKLIVDELKREILKDLSEDYKISEEEIKSYYEKNRDKFRLMQLKGIMTSDKSLAEEIRKRLLEGEEPEQIASDYSKSGKEVILRDYRWTNRYNKLFEGKGVGAVSDVIEQHNRFIVIKLMDQKEVPIDQVRQTIIRELIAEKRKNAVKEYAEKLKKENNIQVEIIEGSK
;
A
#
# COMPACT_ATOMS: atom_id res chain seq x y z
N MET A 1 -12.92 -77.37 6.58
CA MET A 1 -11.82 -77.04 5.63
C MET A 1 -10.50 -76.91 6.40
N LYS A 2 -9.40 -77.28 5.74
CA LYS A 2 -8.00 -77.51 6.19
C LYS A 2 -7.44 -76.45 7.18
N LYS A 3 -6.91 -76.87 8.35
CA LYS A 3 -5.46 -77.04 8.77
C LYS A 3 -4.63 -75.74 8.75
N ARG A 4 -4.30 -75.16 9.93
CA ARG A 4 -3.04 -75.24 10.75
C ARG A 4 -1.81 -74.60 10.08
N ILE A 5 -1.06 -73.70 10.77
CA ILE A 5 0.28 -73.91 11.41
C ILE A 5 0.70 -72.53 11.99
N THR A 6 0.84 -72.27 13.31
CA THR A 6 1.88 -72.59 14.34
C THR A 6 3.23 -71.83 14.28
N SER A 7 3.55 -71.11 15.38
CA SER A 7 4.86 -70.92 16.09
C SER A 7 4.82 -69.56 16.82
N LEU A 8 4.83 -69.37 18.15
CA LEU A 8 5.34 -70.05 19.36
C LEU A 8 6.86 -70.01 19.60
N VAL A 9 7.28 -68.97 20.34
CA VAL A 9 8.16 -68.93 21.53
C VAL A 9 9.67 -69.23 21.39
N VAL A 10 10.48 -68.37 22.05
CA VAL A 10 11.64 -68.61 22.98
C VAL A 10 12.40 -67.25 23.02
N ILE A 11 12.39 -66.36 24.03
CA ILE A 11 12.68 -66.36 25.48
C ILE A 11 14.15 -66.66 25.87
N PHE A 12 14.74 -65.66 26.58
CA PHE A 12 15.89 -65.74 27.51
C PHE A 12 17.28 -65.95 26.87
N ILE A 13 18.42 -65.46 27.39
CA ILE A 13 18.88 -65.05 28.73
C ILE A 13 20.15 -64.19 28.48
N SER A 14 20.28 -63.02 29.12
CA SER A 14 21.15 -62.76 30.28
C SER A 14 22.66 -62.84 30.02
N ILE A 15 23.41 -61.83 30.50
CA ILE A 15 24.50 -61.91 31.51
C ILE A 15 25.24 -60.56 31.53
N ILE A 16 24.98 -59.69 32.54
CA ILE A 16 25.72 -59.52 33.83
C ILE A 16 26.95 -58.61 33.61
N ALA A 17 26.96 -57.34 34.07
CA ALA A 17 27.11 -56.79 35.45
C ALA A 17 28.43 -55.96 35.43
N ILE A 18 28.66 -54.89 36.19
CA ILE A 18 28.75 -54.72 37.67
C ILE A 18 28.79 -53.17 37.86
N ILE A 19 27.89 -52.54 38.64
CA ILE A 19 28.11 -51.98 40.00
C ILE A 19 29.39 -51.11 40.07
N GLY A 20 29.46 -49.85 40.51
CA GLY A 20 28.58 -48.98 41.29
C GLY A 20 29.40 -47.77 41.79
N CYS A 21 28.78 -46.96 42.65
CA CYS A 21 29.33 -45.89 43.49
C CYS A 21 29.82 -44.57 42.85
N GLU A 22 28.93 -43.57 42.95
CA GLU A 22 29.05 -42.39 43.82
C GLU A 22 30.21 -41.38 43.67
N THR A 23 29.78 -40.11 43.66
CA THR A 23 30.44 -38.85 44.04
C THR A 23 31.03 -37.93 42.95
N LYS A 24 30.60 -36.67 43.07
CA LYS A 24 30.94 -35.44 42.33
C LYS A 24 32.44 -35.28 42.03
N LYS A 25 32.76 -34.75 40.84
CA LYS A 25 33.36 -33.41 40.64
C LYS A 25 33.58 -33.11 39.14
N GLU A 26 33.03 -31.97 38.72
CA GLU A 26 33.69 -30.93 37.91
C GLU A 26 34.55 -31.38 36.71
N GLN A 27 34.01 -31.18 35.49
CA GLN A 27 34.83 -30.98 34.30
C GLN A 27 34.11 -30.07 33.30
N GLU A 28 34.64 -28.86 33.16
CA GLU A 28 34.41 -27.97 32.02
C GLU A 28 34.64 -28.75 30.72
N LYS A 29 33.56 -29.06 30.01
CA LYS A 29 33.65 -29.60 28.65
C LYS A 29 33.50 -28.45 27.67
N LYS A 30 34.67 -27.94 27.23
CA LYS A 30 34.84 -27.18 25.99
C LYS A 30 33.99 -27.83 24.90
N THR A 31 32.85 -27.22 24.58
CA THR A 31 32.09 -27.58 23.39
C THR A 31 32.69 -26.77 22.27
N SER A 32 33.44 -27.48 21.44
CA SER A 32 34.00 -27.04 20.17
C SER A 32 32.93 -26.31 19.36
N MET A 33 33.07 -25.00 19.29
CA MET A 33 32.42 -24.19 18.29
C MET A 33 33.05 -24.58 16.96
N GLU A 34 32.35 -25.39 16.18
CA GLU A 34 32.70 -25.70 14.80
C GLU A 34 32.85 -24.36 14.06
N ARG A 35 34.11 -24.00 13.80
CA ARG A 35 34.47 -23.04 12.78
C ARG A 35 34.03 -23.64 11.45
N HIS A 36 32.80 -23.35 11.05
CA HIS A 36 32.51 -23.19 9.63
C HIS A 36 33.23 -21.93 9.18
N THR A 37 34.52 -22.08 8.86
CA THR A 37 35.21 -21.19 7.94
C THR A 37 34.49 -21.30 6.61
N THR A 38 33.46 -20.49 6.43
CA THR A 38 33.04 -20.10 5.09
C THR A 38 34.18 -19.27 4.57
N SER A 39 35.00 -19.88 3.71
CA SER A 39 35.97 -19.17 2.88
C SER A 39 35.17 -18.17 2.05
N THR A 40 35.09 -16.93 2.54
CA THR A 40 34.48 -15.82 1.81
C THR A 40 35.36 -15.60 0.59
N GLU A 41 34.80 -15.86 -0.58
CA GLU A 41 35.35 -15.40 -1.85
C GLU A 41 35.68 -13.91 -1.70
N GLU A 42 36.96 -13.58 -1.79
CA GLU A 42 37.40 -12.22 -1.97
C GLU A 42 36.79 -11.74 -3.29
N THR A 43 35.73 -10.93 -3.20
CA THR A 43 35.23 -10.14 -4.33
C THR A 43 36.36 -9.23 -4.80
N SER A 44 37.11 -9.76 -5.76
CA SER A 44 38.30 -9.17 -6.36
C SER A 44 38.03 -7.73 -6.81
N GLY A 45 38.47 -6.76 -6.02
CA GLY A 45 38.52 -5.33 -6.40
C GLY A 45 38.07 -4.33 -5.34
N MET A 46 37.34 -4.74 -4.30
CA MET A 46 36.80 -3.81 -3.30
C MET A 46 37.72 -3.67 -2.08
N LYS A 47 38.06 -2.44 -1.68
CA LYS A 47 38.90 -2.16 -0.52
C LYS A 47 38.11 -2.39 0.78
N VAL A 48 38.52 -3.38 1.57
CA VAL A 48 37.98 -3.64 2.90
C VAL A 48 38.54 -2.61 3.88
N VAL A 49 37.66 -1.92 4.60
CA VAL A 49 38.02 -0.86 5.57
C VAL A 49 37.78 -1.27 7.02
N ALA A 50 36.90 -2.25 7.28
CA ALA A 50 36.68 -2.84 8.60
C ALA A 50 36.11 -4.27 8.50
N ARG A 51 36.03 -4.98 9.64
CA ARG A 51 35.33 -6.27 9.76
C ARG A 51 34.52 -6.33 11.05
N VAL A 52 33.25 -6.73 10.97
CA VAL A 52 32.37 -6.96 12.13
C VAL A 52 31.98 -8.43 12.19
N ASN A 53 32.46 -9.16 13.20
CA ASN A 53 32.31 -10.62 13.31
C ASN A 53 32.71 -11.39 12.04
N GLY A 54 33.77 -10.93 11.36
CA GLY A 54 34.29 -11.53 10.13
C GLY A 54 33.60 -11.06 8.84
N LYS A 55 32.47 -10.36 8.91
CA LYS A 55 31.85 -9.71 7.74
C LYS A 55 32.67 -8.48 7.33
N PRO A 56 33.20 -8.41 6.10
CA PRO A 56 33.90 -7.22 5.62
C PRO A 56 32.93 -6.05 5.44
N ILE A 57 33.41 -4.86 5.76
CA ILE A 57 32.82 -3.57 5.35
C ILE A 57 33.76 -2.99 4.29
N TYR A 58 33.22 -2.65 3.13
CA TYR A 58 33.94 -2.10 1.99
C TYR A 58 33.85 -0.57 1.95
N GLU A 59 34.86 0.07 1.35
CA GLU A 59 34.93 1.55 1.24
C GLU A 59 33.71 2.14 0.50
N GLU A 60 33.13 1.40 -0.45
CA GLU A 60 31.94 1.81 -1.21
C GLU A 60 30.65 1.85 -0.38
N GLU A 61 30.55 1.02 0.67
CA GLU A 61 29.38 0.99 1.57
C GLU A 61 29.31 2.23 2.47
N LEU A 62 30.40 3.00 2.57
CA LEU A 62 30.42 4.21 3.37
C LEU A 62 29.48 5.28 2.80
N HIS A 63 29.36 5.38 1.48
CA HIS A 63 28.53 6.41 0.80
C HIS A 63 28.69 7.83 1.39
N GLY A 64 29.90 8.19 1.84
CA GLY A 64 30.22 9.49 2.47
C GLY A 64 29.98 9.58 3.98
N ARG A 65 29.58 8.50 4.64
CA ARG A 65 29.37 8.40 6.10
C ARG A 65 30.69 8.04 6.82
N PRO A 66 30.86 8.46 8.09
CA PRO A 66 31.97 8.03 8.93
C PRO A 66 32.03 6.51 9.06
N LEU A 67 33.23 5.93 9.05
CA LEU A 67 33.43 4.48 9.16
C LEU A 67 32.83 3.92 10.45
N GLU A 68 32.98 4.64 11.57
CA GLU A 68 32.46 4.27 12.88
C GLU A 68 30.94 4.11 12.86
N GLU A 69 30.22 4.97 12.14
CA GLU A 69 28.76 4.91 12.03
C GLU A 69 28.30 3.64 11.28
N VAL A 70 29.01 3.28 10.21
CA VAL A 70 28.73 2.07 9.42
C VAL A 70 29.06 0.80 10.22
N ILE A 71 30.14 0.83 11.02
CA ILE A 71 30.47 -0.25 11.96
C ILE A 71 29.35 -0.41 13.00
N ASP A 72 28.91 0.69 13.61
CA ASP A 72 27.83 0.66 14.62
C ASP A 72 26.51 0.13 14.03
N GLU A 73 26.15 0.56 12.81
CA GLU A 73 24.97 0.05 12.11
C GLU A 73 25.07 -1.45 11.83
N GLU A 74 26.23 -1.94 11.38
CA GLU A 74 26.44 -3.36 11.15
C GLU A 74 26.33 -4.18 12.45
N ILE A 75 26.86 -3.68 13.57
CA ILE A 75 26.71 -4.31 14.88
C ILE A 75 25.23 -4.42 15.26
N LEU A 76 24.48 -3.32 15.10
CA LEU A 76 23.04 -3.28 15.38
C LEU A 76 22.25 -4.21 14.46
N TYR A 77 22.61 -4.28 13.17
CA TYR A 77 22.01 -5.18 12.20
C TYR A 77 22.20 -6.64 12.62
N GLN A 78 23.42 -7.06 12.95
CA GLN A 78 23.71 -8.42 13.40
C GLN A 78 22.97 -8.77 14.69
N GLU A 79 22.87 -7.85 15.64
CA GLU A 79 22.07 -8.04 16.86
C GLU A 79 20.57 -8.15 16.54
N GLY A 80 20.07 -7.35 15.60
CA GLY A 80 18.69 -7.44 15.11
C GLY A 80 18.37 -8.80 14.50
N LEU A 81 19.28 -9.35 13.68
CA LEU A 81 19.17 -10.71 13.14
C LEU A 81 19.18 -11.76 14.25
N ARG A 82 20.10 -11.63 15.23
CA ARG A 82 20.16 -12.54 16.38
C ARG A 82 18.86 -12.56 17.18
N ARG A 83 18.16 -11.43 17.25
CA ARG A 83 16.83 -11.29 17.89
C ARG A 83 15.66 -11.74 17.00
N GLY A 84 15.90 -12.10 15.74
CA GLY A 84 14.87 -12.53 14.80
C GLY A 84 13.94 -11.41 14.32
N LEU A 85 14.43 -10.15 14.32
CA LEU A 85 13.63 -9.00 13.87
C LEU A 85 13.34 -9.04 12.37
N ASP A 86 14.19 -9.69 11.58
CA ASP A 86 14.03 -9.94 10.14
C ASP A 86 12.70 -10.67 9.83
N LYS A 87 12.33 -11.65 10.66
CA LYS A 87 11.11 -12.45 10.48
C LYS A 87 9.83 -11.60 10.57
N GLN A 88 9.87 -10.48 11.27
CA GLN A 88 8.72 -9.57 11.37
C GLN A 88 8.42 -8.87 10.03
N PHE A 89 9.39 -8.82 9.13
CA PHE A 89 9.29 -8.12 7.85
C PHE A 89 9.28 -9.04 6.65
N GLU A 90 9.44 -10.36 6.81
CA GLU A 90 9.53 -11.34 5.73
C GLU A 90 8.39 -11.19 4.71
N LYS A 91 7.14 -11.14 5.18
CA LYS A 91 5.97 -10.91 4.32
C LYS A 91 5.99 -9.54 3.62
N ARG A 92 6.52 -8.49 4.27
CA ARG A 92 6.64 -7.15 3.66
C ARG A 92 7.70 -7.17 2.56
N ILE A 93 8.83 -7.85 2.79
CA ILE A 93 9.91 -8.04 1.82
C ILE A 93 9.40 -8.84 0.61
N GLU A 94 8.68 -9.94 0.84
CA GLU A 94 8.10 -10.74 -0.24
C GLU A 94 7.10 -9.93 -1.09
N ASN A 95 6.22 -9.17 -0.43
CA ASN A 95 5.27 -8.29 -1.12
C ASN A 95 5.99 -7.20 -1.91
N PHE A 96 7.07 -6.64 -1.37
CA PHE A 96 7.87 -5.64 -2.07
C PHE A 96 8.57 -6.25 -3.30
N LYS A 97 9.16 -7.45 -3.16
CA LYS A 97 9.76 -8.19 -4.29
C LYS A 97 8.72 -8.47 -5.39
N ARG A 98 7.55 -8.97 -5.03
CA ARG A 98 6.44 -9.20 -5.97
C ARG A 98 6.06 -7.90 -6.70
N LYS A 99 5.94 -6.80 -5.97
CA LYS A 99 5.63 -5.49 -6.55
C LYS A 99 6.70 -5.03 -7.53
N LEU A 100 7.98 -5.15 -7.18
CA LEU A 100 9.08 -4.78 -8.07
C LEU A 100 9.05 -5.56 -9.38
N ILE A 101 8.82 -6.87 -9.33
CA ILE A 101 8.73 -7.71 -10.53
C ILE A 101 7.56 -7.28 -11.41
N VAL A 102 6.39 -7.04 -10.83
CA VAL A 102 5.21 -6.56 -11.57
C VAL A 102 5.46 -5.18 -12.18
N ASP A 103 6.10 -4.28 -11.44
CA ASP A 103 6.38 -2.92 -11.91
C ASP A 103 7.44 -2.91 -13.02
N GLU A 104 8.43 -3.82 -12.99
CA GLU A 104 9.39 -4.00 -14.09
C GLU A 104 8.71 -4.53 -15.35
N LEU A 105 7.90 -5.58 -15.23
CA LEU A 105 7.15 -6.10 -16.38
C LEU A 105 6.22 -5.04 -16.98
N LYS A 106 5.56 -4.21 -16.14
CA LYS A 106 4.79 -3.07 -16.63
C LYS A 106 5.66 -2.05 -17.37
N ARG A 107 6.88 -1.77 -16.91
CA ARG A 107 7.80 -0.88 -17.64
C ARG A 107 8.14 -1.45 -19.02
N GLU A 108 8.43 -2.75 -19.10
CA GLU A 108 8.70 -3.43 -20.38
C GLU A 108 7.51 -3.35 -21.34
N ILE A 109 6.30 -3.69 -20.87
CA ILE A 109 5.06 -3.60 -21.67
C ILE A 109 4.84 -2.18 -22.21
N LEU A 110 5.18 -1.17 -21.40
CA LEU A 110 4.92 0.24 -21.71
C LEU A 110 6.08 0.95 -22.41
N LYS A 111 7.20 0.27 -22.65
CA LYS A 111 8.43 0.87 -23.20
C LYS A 111 8.21 1.47 -24.59
N ASP A 112 7.54 0.73 -25.46
CA ASP A 112 7.28 1.16 -26.84
C ASP A 112 6.05 2.08 -26.92
N LEU A 113 5.26 2.11 -25.85
CA LEU A 113 4.04 2.90 -25.73
C LEU A 113 4.30 4.43 -25.72
N SER A 114 5.54 4.88 -25.57
CA SER A 114 5.87 6.32 -25.59
C SER A 114 5.88 6.94 -26.99
N GLU A 115 6.11 6.15 -28.05
CA GLU A 115 6.23 6.67 -29.42
C GLU A 115 4.91 6.63 -30.19
N ASP A 116 4.08 5.61 -29.92
CA ASP A 116 2.80 5.37 -30.62
C ASP A 116 1.62 6.22 -30.09
N TYR A 117 1.78 6.90 -28.96
CA TYR A 117 0.68 7.55 -28.23
C TYR A 117 0.68 9.07 -28.34
N LYS A 118 0.79 9.58 -29.56
CA LYS A 118 0.37 10.95 -29.83
C LYS A 118 -1.14 11.03 -29.57
N ILE A 119 -1.53 11.72 -28.49
CA ILE A 119 -2.93 12.01 -28.23
C ILE A 119 -3.41 12.99 -29.30
N SER A 120 -4.42 12.58 -30.08
CA SER A 120 -5.03 13.40 -31.12
C SER A 120 -5.90 14.53 -30.55
N GLU A 121 -6.14 15.58 -31.34
CA GLU A 121 -7.06 16.65 -30.95
C GLU A 121 -8.47 16.13 -30.70
N GLU A 122 -8.90 15.17 -31.52
CA GLU A 122 -10.21 14.53 -31.44
C GLU A 122 -10.37 13.77 -30.12
N GLU A 123 -9.33 13.07 -29.66
CA GLU A 123 -9.33 12.42 -28.35
C GLU A 123 -9.41 13.43 -27.20
N ILE A 124 -8.67 14.53 -27.27
CA ILE A 124 -8.71 15.58 -26.24
C ILE A 124 -10.10 16.19 -26.16
N LYS A 125 -10.69 16.56 -27.31
CA LYS A 125 -12.05 17.10 -27.39
C LYS A 125 -13.08 16.09 -26.89
N SER A 126 -13.02 14.84 -27.37
CA SER A 126 -13.96 13.80 -26.94
C SER A 126 -13.89 13.55 -25.44
N TYR A 127 -12.68 13.53 -24.87
CA TYR A 127 -12.50 13.36 -23.44
C TYR A 127 -13.06 14.54 -22.65
N TYR A 128 -12.79 15.78 -23.08
CA TYR A 128 -13.35 16.98 -22.45
C TYR A 128 -14.88 16.95 -22.45
N GLU A 129 -15.50 16.70 -23.61
CA GLU A 129 -16.95 16.67 -23.76
C GLU A 129 -17.62 15.59 -22.91
N LYS A 130 -17.05 14.39 -22.88
CA LYS A 130 -17.56 13.27 -22.06
C LYS A 130 -17.35 13.48 -20.55
N ASN A 131 -16.48 14.39 -20.16
CA ASN A 131 -16.09 14.61 -18.76
C ASN A 131 -16.24 16.08 -18.32
N ARG A 132 -17.19 16.84 -18.91
CA ARG A 132 -17.39 18.26 -18.59
C ARG A 132 -17.51 18.54 -17.09
N ASP A 133 -18.18 17.65 -16.35
CA ASP A 133 -18.34 17.77 -14.89
C ASP A 133 -17.01 17.68 -14.11
N LYS A 134 -15.98 17.06 -14.68
CA LYS A 134 -14.62 17.09 -14.11
C LYS A 134 -13.94 18.43 -14.33
N PHE A 135 -14.29 19.14 -15.40
CA PHE A 135 -13.65 20.37 -15.85
C PHE A 135 -14.52 21.60 -15.56
N ARG A 136 -15.07 21.66 -14.34
CA ARG A 136 -15.76 22.84 -13.83
C ARG A 136 -15.16 23.26 -12.50
N LEU A 137 -15.23 24.56 -12.22
CA LEU A 137 -15.01 25.12 -10.90
C LEU A 137 -16.36 25.38 -10.26
N MET A 138 -16.51 24.99 -9.02
CA MET A 138 -17.71 25.18 -8.24
C MET A 138 -17.44 26.15 -7.10
N GLN A 139 -18.36 27.09 -6.88
CA GLN A 139 -18.44 27.84 -5.63
C GLN A 139 -19.31 27.05 -4.67
N LEU A 140 -18.76 26.71 -3.51
CA LEU A 140 -19.44 25.86 -2.54
C LEU A 140 -19.45 26.52 -1.17
N LYS A 141 -20.55 26.34 -0.44
CA LYS A 141 -20.63 26.63 0.98
C LYS A 141 -20.97 25.37 1.73
N GLY A 142 -20.25 25.11 2.82
CA GLY A 142 -20.57 24.00 3.69
C GLY A 142 -20.80 24.45 5.12
N ILE A 143 -21.67 23.74 5.81
CA ILE A 143 -21.87 23.89 7.24
C ILE A 143 -21.34 22.62 7.89
N MET A 144 -20.50 22.81 8.90
CA MET A 144 -19.85 21.75 9.64
C MET A 144 -20.31 21.76 11.09
N THR A 145 -20.51 20.58 11.68
CA THR A 145 -20.81 20.41 13.11
C THR A 145 -20.26 19.09 13.63
N SER A 146 -20.15 18.94 14.95
CA SER A 146 -19.79 17.69 15.64
C SER A 146 -20.99 16.77 15.88
N ASP A 147 -22.22 17.28 15.73
CA ASP A 147 -23.47 16.53 15.95
C ASP A 147 -24.09 16.04 14.63
N LYS A 148 -24.19 14.71 14.47
CA LYS A 148 -24.79 14.09 13.28
C LYS A 148 -26.26 14.47 13.09
N SER A 149 -27.04 14.52 14.17
CA SER A 149 -28.47 14.84 14.10
C SER A 149 -28.67 16.27 13.64
N LEU A 150 -27.82 17.18 14.12
CA LEU A 150 -27.81 18.57 13.67
C LEU A 150 -27.41 18.70 12.20
N ALA A 151 -26.45 17.90 11.71
CA ALA A 151 -26.08 17.89 10.30
C ALA A 151 -27.24 17.43 9.40
N GLU A 152 -28.03 16.44 9.82
CA GLU A 152 -29.24 16.03 9.08
C GLU A 152 -30.31 17.14 9.08
N GLU A 153 -30.49 17.85 10.19
CA GLU A 153 -31.39 19.01 10.30
C GLU A 153 -30.95 20.13 9.34
N ILE A 154 -29.65 20.45 9.32
CA ILE A 154 -29.03 21.41 8.40
C ILE A 154 -29.28 20.99 6.95
N ARG A 155 -29.06 19.72 6.62
CA ARG A 155 -29.28 19.20 5.26
C ARG A 155 -30.73 19.37 4.83
N LYS A 156 -31.68 19.09 5.71
CA LYS A 156 -33.11 19.28 5.43
C LYS A 156 -33.41 20.75 5.10
N ARG A 157 -32.95 21.70 5.92
CA ARG A 157 -33.14 23.14 5.69
C ARG A 157 -32.51 23.61 4.38
N LEU A 158 -31.30 23.13 4.06
CA LEU A 158 -30.66 23.43 2.77
C LEU A 158 -31.46 22.90 1.57
N LEU A 159 -32.06 21.71 1.70
CA LEU A 159 -32.92 21.12 0.66
C LEU A 159 -34.25 21.87 0.49
N GLU A 160 -34.76 22.48 1.56
CA GLU A 160 -35.94 23.37 1.52
C GLU A 160 -35.63 24.73 0.88
N GLY A 161 -34.36 25.00 0.53
CA GLY A 161 -33.92 26.17 -0.20
C GLY A 161 -33.35 27.29 0.65
N GLU A 162 -33.27 27.10 1.98
CA GLU A 162 -32.65 28.09 2.87
C GLU A 162 -31.17 28.32 2.55
N GLU A 163 -30.69 29.54 2.86
CA GLU A 163 -29.31 29.94 2.58
C GLU A 163 -28.35 29.49 3.70
N PRO A 164 -27.15 28.99 3.37
CA PRO A 164 -26.20 28.48 4.36
C PRO A 164 -25.85 29.49 5.47
N GLU A 165 -25.73 30.78 5.12
CA GLU A 165 -25.49 31.87 6.07
C GLU A 165 -26.58 31.99 7.13
N GLN A 166 -27.84 31.89 6.70
CA GLN A 166 -28.99 32.02 7.57
C GLN A 166 -29.05 30.84 8.53
N ILE A 167 -28.93 29.61 8.01
CA ILE A 167 -28.95 28.39 8.81
C ILE A 167 -27.83 28.43 9.87
N ALA A 168 -26.61 28.79 9.46
CA ALA A 168 -25.48 28.90 10.38
C ALA A 168 -25.72 29.98 11.45
N SER A 169 -26.24 31.15 11.07
CA SER A 169 -26.55 32.23 12.01
C SER A 169 -27.60 31.83 13.04
N ASP A 170 -28.68 31.16 12.62
CA ASP A 170 -29.76 30.72 13.51
C ASP A 170 -29.26 29.73 14.56
N TYR A 171 -28.46 28.75 14.13
CA TYR A 171 -27.90 27.76 15.06
C TYR A 171 -26.86 28.36 15.99
N SER A 172 -25.98 29.24 15.51
CA SER A 172 -25.03 29.95 16.38
C SER A 172 -25.75 30.80 17.44
N LYS A 173 -26.83 31.50 17.09
CA LYS A 173 -27.65 32.26 18.06
C LYS A 173 -28.34 31.38 19.09
N SER A 174 -28.69 30.14 18.72
CA SER A 174 -29.25 29.14 19.63
C SER A 174 -28.21 28.43 20.51
N GLY A 175 -26.92 28.77 20.38
CA GLY A 175 -25.83 28.16 21.14
C GLY A 175 -25.31 26.83 20.60
N LYS A 176 -25.76 26.39 19.41
CA LYS A 176 -25.25 25.17 18.77
C LYS A 176 -23.92 25.44 18.06
N GLU A 177 -22.98 24.48 18.15
CA GLU A 177 -21.68 24.55 17.48
C GLU A 177 -21.82 24.22 15.99
N VAL A 178 -21.81 25.28 15.16
CA VAL A 178 -21.80 25.18 13.69
C VAL A 178 -20.72 26.08 13.12
N ILE A 179 -20.06 25.63 12.05
CA ILE A 179 -19.04 26.40 11.34
C ILE A 179 -19.43 26.48 9.88
N LEU A 180 -19.70 27.70 9.40
CA LEU A 180 -19.87 27.98 7.98
C LEU A 180 -18.50 28.09 7.32
N ARG A 181 -18.34 27.41 6.18
CA ARG A 181 -17.12 27.44 5.38
C ARG A 181 -17.44 27.75 3.92
N ASP A 182 -16.80 28.78 3.40
CA ASP A 182 -16.75 29.07 1.97
C ASP A 182 -15.54 28.37 1.35
N TYR A 183 -15.77 27.46 0.39
CA TYR A 183 -14.70 26.74 -0.29
C TYR A 183 -14.17 27.48 -1.52
N ARG A 184 -14.69 28.67 -1.81
CA ARG A 184 -14.39 29.49 -2.98
C ARG A 184 -14.57 28.67 -4.26
N TRP A 185 -13.94 29.09 -5.36
CA TRP A 185 -13.89 28.33 -6.60
C TRP A 185 -12.96 27.13 -6.46
N THR A 186 -13.52 25.91 -6.50
CA THR A 186 -12.76 24.67 -6.38
C THR A 186 -13.32 23.57 -7.28
N ASN A 187 -12.46 22.64 -7.71
CA ASN A 187 -12.85 21.40 -8.40
C ASN A 187 -12.83 20.16 -7.49
N ARG A 188 -12.44 20.33 -6.21
CA ARG A 188 -12.22 19.22 -5.26
C ARG A 188 -13.45 18.32 -5.09
N TYR A 189 -14.64 18.92 -5.11
CA TYR A 189 -15.89 18.21 -4.87
C TYR A 189 -16.67 17.91 -6.15
N ASN A 190 -16.07 18.04 -7.35
CA ASN A 190 -16.78 17.82 -8.62
C ASN A 190 -17.51 16.48 -8.65
N LYS A 191 -16.87 15.40 -8.18
CA LYS A 191 -17.47 14.07 -8.10
C LYS A 191 -18.71 13.99 -7.20
N LEU A 192 -18.76 14.77 -6.11
CA LEU A 192 -19.90 14.79 -5.19
C LEU A 192 -21.17 15.38 -5.83
N PHE A 193 -20.97 16.24 -6.83
CA PHE A 193 -22.01 16.96 -7.55
C PHE A 193 -22.11 16.55 -9.03
N GLU A 194 -21.54 15.41 -9.42
CA GLU A 194 -21.60 14.91 -10.79
C GLU A 194 -23.07 14.79 -11.26
N GLY A 195 -23.37 15.35 -12.44
CA GLY A 195 -24.74 15.46 -12.95
C GLY A 195 -25.68 16.41 -12.19
N LYS A 196 -25.18 17.11 -11.16
CA LYS A 196 -25.96 18.07 -10.35
C LYS A 196 -25.64 19.52 -10.76
N GLY A 197 -26.65 20.39 -10.64
CA GLY A 197 -26.57 21.82 -10.92
C GLY A 197 -26.58 22.70 -9.66
N VAL A 198 -26.52 24.01 -9.88
CA VAL A 198 -26.59 25.03 -8.81
C VAL A 198 -27.81 24.81 -7.91
N GLY A 199 -27.61 24.97 -6.61
CA GLY A 199 -28.60 24.70 -5.56
C GLY A 199 -28.55 23.27 -5.02
N ALA A 200 -27.84 22.34 -5.67
CA ALA A 200 -27.70 20.98 -5.18
C ALA A 200 -27.04 20.92 -3.79
N VAL A 201 -27.52 19.99 -2.96
CA VAL A 201 -27.03 19.75 -1.60
C VAL A 201 -26.42 18.35 -1.53
N SER A 202 -25.31 18.21 -0.80
CA SER A 202 -24.67 16.91 -0.56
C SER A 202 -25.43 16.07 0.47
N ASP A 203 -25.12 14.79 0.53
CA ASP A 203 -25.38 14.00 1.73
C ASP A 203 -24.50 14.48 2.89
N VAL A 204 -24.80 14.03 4.12
CA VAL A 204 -23.95 14.30 5.28
C VAL A 204 -22.63 13.56 5.12
N ILE A 205 -21.53 14.31 5.06
CA ILE A 205 -20.17 13.79 4.91
C ILE A 205 -19.54 13.70 6.29
N GLU A 206 -19.10 12.52 6.68
CA GLU A 206 -18.35 12.31 7.92
C GLU A 206 -16.84 12.42 7.65
N GLN A 207 -16.17 13.33 8.36
CA GLN A 207 -14.74 13.56 8.20
C GLN A 207 -14.11 14.04 9.52
N HIS A 208 -13.10 13.31 10.03
CA HIS A 208 -12.34 13.65 11.25
C HIS A 208 -13.24 14.06 12.44
N ASN A 209 -14.24 13.22 12.77
CA ASN A 209 -15.24 13.47 13.84
C ASN A 209 -16.09 14.73 13.64
N ARG A 210 -16.28 15.15 12.38
CA ARG A 210 -17.21 16.22 12.02
C ARG A 210 -18.13 15.76 10.90
N PHE A 211 -19.32 16.33 10.88
CA PHE A 211 -20.34 16.14 9.87
C PHE A 211 -20.46 17.42 9.05
N ILE A 212 -20.39 17.27 7.73
CA ILE A 212 -20.34 18.38 6.78
C ILE A 212 -21.47 18.22 5.78
N VAL A 213 -22.24 19.29 5.55
CA VAL A 213 -23.20 19.37 4.46
C VAL A 213 -22.82 20.52 3.56
N ILE A 214 -22.72 20.27 2.25
CA ILE A 214 -22.23 21.22 1.26
C ILE A 214 -23.37 21.56 0.29
N LYS A 215 -23.57 22.86 0.00
CA LYS A 215 -24.45 23.37 -1.04
C LYS A 215 -23.61 23.93 -2.20
N LEU A 216 -24.00 23.59 -3.42
CA LEU A 216 -23.43 24.13 -4.65
C LEU A 216 -24.05 25.51 -4.93
N MET A 217 -23.27 26.56 -4.77
CA MET A 217 -23.73 27.95 -4.87
C MET A 217 -23.65 28.48 -6.30
N ASP A 218 -22.59 28.12 -7.01
CA ASP A 218 -22.38 28.51 -8.41
C ASP A 218 -21.42 27.53 -9.09
N GLN A 219 -21.42 27.49 -10.41
CA GLN A 219 -20.48 26.69 -11.20
C GLN A 219 -20.11 27.36 -12.51
N LYS A 220 -18.89 27.11 -12.97
CA LYS A 220 -18.43 27.52 -14.31
C LYS A 220 -17.54 26.46 -14.92
N GLU A 221 -17.69 26.24 -16.22
CA GLU A 221 -16.79 25.38 -16.97
C GLU A 221 -15.40 26.01 -17.08
N VAL A 222 -14.38 25.16 -17.09
CA VAL A 222 -12.99 25.54 -17.33
C VAL A 222 -12.68 25.26 -18.80
N PRO A 223 -12.32 26.26 -19.61
CA PRO A 223 -12.05 26.07 -21.03
C PRO A 223 -11.02 24.96 -21.28
N ILE A 224 -11.26 24.17 -22.34
CA ILE A 224 -10.43 23.02 -22.70
C ILE A 224 -8.93 23.36 -22.77
N ASP A 225 -8.58 24.55 -23.25
CA ASP A 225 -7.18 25.00 -23.36
C ASP A 225 -6.48 25.08 -22.01
N GLN A 226 -7.19 25.43 -20.94
CA GLN A 226 -6.63 25.53 -19.59
C GLN A 226 -6.42 24.14 -18.94
N VAL A 227 -7.21 23.14 -19.35
CA VAL A 227 -7.15 21.77 -18.80
C VAL A 227 -6.50 20.76 -19.75
N ARG A 228 -6.06 21.20 -20.93
CA ARG A 228 -5.52 20.38 -22.01
C ARG A 228 -4.41 19.44 -21.55
N GLN A 229 -3.41 19.95 -20.84
CA GLN A 229 -2.29 19.13 -20.34
C GLN A 229 -2.73 18.12 -19.27
N THR A 230 -3.78 18.43 -18.51
CA THR A 230 -4.37 17.48 -17.57
C THR A 230 -5.11 16.38 -18.32
N ILE A 231 -5.88 16.70 -19.36
CA ILE A 231 -6.55 15.73 -20.23
C ILE A 231 -5.54 14.79 -20.89
N ILE A 232 -4.46 15.32 -21.45
CA ILE A 232 -3.40 14.51 -22.08
C ILE A 232 -2.82 13.51 -21.07
N ARG A 233 -2.52 13.95 -19.83
CA ARG A 233 -2.01 13.06 -18.78
C ARG A 233 -3.00 11.96 -18.39
N GLU A 234 -4.28 12.29 -18.27
CA GLU A 234 -5.35 11.32 -17.99
C GLU A 234 -5.48 10.30 -19.12
N LEU A 235 -5.52 10.74 -20.37
CA LEU A 235 -5.60 9.87 -21.54
C LEU A 235 -4.39 8.93 -21.64
N ILE A 236 -3.18 9.44 -21.38
CA ILE A 236 -1.97 8.60 -21.34
C ILE A 236 -2.07 7.57 -20.21
N ALA A 237 -2.55 7.96 -19.02
CA ALA A 237 -2.71 7.04 -17.90
C ALA A 237 -3.74 5.95 -18.19
N GLU A 238 -4.88 6.30 -18.79
CA GLU A 238 -5.91 5.36 -19.24
C GLU A 238 -5.37 4.38 -20.27
N LYS A 239 -4.66 4.89 -21.27
CA LYS A 239 -4.04 4.07 -22.32
C LYS A 239 -3.00 3.09 -21.77
N ARG A 240 -2.11 3.54 -20.87
CA ARG A 240 -1.17 2.65 -20.15
C ARG A 240 -1.88 1.58 -19.33
N LYS A 241 -2.95 1.95 -18.62
CA LYS A 241 -3.75 1.00 -17.84
C LYS A 241 -4.39 -0.06 -18.74
N ASN A 242 -4.94 0.35 -19.89
CA ASN A 242 -5.56 -0.55 -20.85
C ASN A 242 -4.54 -1.48 -21.50
N ALA A 243 -3.37 -0.97 -21.92
CA ALA A 243 -2.29 -1.79 -22.48
C ALA A 243 -1.84 -2.90 -21.52
N VAL A 244 -1.62 -2.58 -20.24
CA VAL A 244 -1.26 -3.59 -19.21
C VAL A 244 -2.38 -4.61 -19.02
N LYS A 245 -3.64 -4.16 -19.00
CA LYS A 245 -4.80 -5.06 -18.87
C LYS A 245 -4.92 -6.01 -20.06
N GLU A 246 -4.81 -5.48 -21.28
CA GLU A 246 -4.85 -6.26 -22.52
C GLU A 246 -3.73 -7.29 -22.57
N TYR A 247 -2.52 -6.91 -22.16
CA TYR A 247 -1.39 -7.83 -22.06
C TYR A 247 -1.66 -8.97 -21.06
N ALA A 248 -2.23 -8.68 -19.89
CA ALA A 248 -2.61 -9.70 -18.91
C ALA A 248 -3.70 -10.65 -19.45
N GLU A 249 -4.72 -10.12 -20.13
CA GLU A 249 -5.77 -10.93 -20.77
C GLU A 249 -5.21 -11.80 -21.91
N LYS A 250 -4.23 -11.28 -22.67
CA LYS A 250 -3.50 -12.06 -23.69
C LYS A 250 -2.77 -13.25 -23.05
N LEU A 251 -1.97 -13.00 -22.01
CA LEU A 251 -1.26 -14.06 -21.28
C LEU A 251 -2.20 -15.10 -20.67
N LYS A 252 -3.36 -14.67 -20.18
CA LYS A 252 -4.39 -15.57 -19.64
C LYS A 252 -4.86 -16.57 -20.69
N LYS A 253 -5.11 -16.10 -21.91
CA LYS A 253 -5.57 -16.92 -23.04
C LYS A 253 -4.45 -17.83 -23.57
N GLU A 254 -3.26 -17.27 -23.81
CA GLU A 254 -2.14 -17.99 -24.42
C GLU A 254 -1.58 -19.09 -23.52
N ASN A 255 -1.58 -18.87 -22.20
CA ASN A 255 -0.99 -19.80 -21.23
C ASN A 255 -2.04 -20.61 -20.46
N ASN A 256 -3.32 -20.54 -20.86
CA ASN A 256 -4.44 -21.22 -20.20
C ASN A 256 -4.47 -20.99 -18.67
N ILE A 257 -4.27 -19.75 -18.24
CA ILE A 257 -4.20 -19.39 -16.81
C ILE A 257 -5.60 -19.47 -16.21
N GLN A 258 -5.79 -20.36 -15.24
CA GLN A 258 -7.04 -20.49 -14.49
C GLN A 258 -7.11 -19.43 -13.39
N VAL A 259 -8.27 -18.79 -13.28
CA VAL A 259 -8.55 -17.79 -12.25
C VAL A 259 -9.84 -18.19 -11.55
N GLU A 260 -9.73 -18.55 -10.27
CA GLU A 260 -10.85 -18.77 -9.37
C GLU A 260 -11.03 -17.53 -8.48
N ILE A 261 -12.21 -16.93 -8.51
CA ILE A 261 -12.56 -15.79 -7.65
C ILE A 261 -13.42 -16.32 -6.50
N ILE A 262 -12.89 -16.28 -5.28
CA ILE A 262 -13.60 -16.68 -4.08
C ILE A 262 -14.41 -15.47 -3.55
N GLU A 263 -15.72 -15.65 -3.33
CA GLU A 263 -16.64 -14.59 -2.87
C GLU A 263 -16.21 -13.96 -1.53
N GLY A 264 -16.50 -12.65 -1.38
CA GLY A 264 -16.09 -11.84 -0.23
C GLY A 264 -14.93 -10.87 -0.50
N SER A 265 -14.38 -10.89 -1.71
CA SER A 265 -13.25 -10.06 -2.15
C SER A 265 -13.71 -8.74 -2.82
N LYS A 266 -14.55 -7.94 -2.15
CA LYS A 266 -14.90 -6.58 -2.57
C LYS A 266 -14.44 -5.54 -1.55
#